data_AF-A0A9X9A8D0-F1
#
_entry.id   AF-A0A9X9A8D0-F1
#
_cell.length_a   1.000
_cell.length_b   1.000
_cell.length_c   1.000
_cell.angle_alpha   90.00
_cell.angle_beta   90.00
_cell.angle_gamma   90.00
#
_symmetry.space_group_name_H-M   'P 1'
#
loop_
_entity.id
_entity.type
_entity.pdbx_description
1 polymer ?
#
loop_
_entity_poly.entity_id
_entity_poly.type
_entity_poly.pdbx_seq_one_letter_code
_entity_poly.pdbx_strand_id
1 'polypeptide(L)'
;MKKMSRQEKSWILYDWANSVYSLVITTALFPIYFKAAAKEAGLSGATSTAYWGYANSFATLLISILAPILGTVADYKGFKKRFFTFFFGLGIVFTSMLAVVPTSQWYLLLGCYMLALIGFAGANIFYDAFLVD
;
A
#
# COMPACT_ATOMS: atom_id res chain seq x y z
N MET A 1 -17.48 13.60 -29.09
CA MET A 1 -17.00 13.17 -27.75
C MET A 1 -15.95 14.16 -27.28
N LYS A 2 -16.11 14.78 -26.10
CA LYS A 2 -15.11 15.71 -25.55
C LYS A 2 -13.81 14.92 -25.29
N LYS A 3 -12.66 15.43 -25.74
CA LYS A 3 -11.36 14.80 -25.46
C LYS A 3 -11.01 15.02 -23.99
N MET A 4 -10.63 13.95 -23.30
CA MET A 4 -10.24 13.99 -21.90
C MET A 4 -8.97 14.80 -21.67
N SER A 5 -8.93 15.55 -20.58
CA SER A 5 -7.76 16.30 -20.13
C SER A 5 -6.65 15.37 -19.65
N ARG A 6 -5.44 15.92 -19.51
CA ARG A 6 -4.30 15.17 -18.95
C ARG A 6 -4.55 14.79 -17.48
N GLN A 7 -5.22 15.64 -16.73
CA GLN A 7 -5.54 15.42 -15.32
C GLN A 7 -6.52 14.25 -15.17
N GLU A 8 -7.60 14.25 -15.95
CA GLU A 8 -8.59 13.17 -15.96
C GLU A 8 -7.94 11.82 -16.29
N LYS A 9 -7.08 11.78 -17.32
CA LYS A 9 -6.36 10.55 -17.68
C LYS A 9 -5.41 10.08 -16.57
N SER A 10 -4.70 11.01 -15.92
CA SER A 10 -3.78 10.68 -14.84
C SER A 10 -4.52 10.13 -13.63
N TRP A 11 -5.66 10.73 -13.30
CA TRP A 11 -6.53 10.28 -12.23
C TRP A 11 -7.09 8.89 -12.49
N ILE A 12 -7.64 8.62 -13.68
CA ILE A 12 -8.17 7.30 -14.05
C ILE A 12 -7.09 6.21 -13.96
N LEU A 13 -5.88 6.48 -14.46
CA LEU A 13 -4.79 5.50 -14.41
C LEU A 13 -4.39 5.18 -12.96
N TYR A 14 -4.37 6.20 -12.09
CA TYR A 14 -4.05 6.00 -10.69
C TYR A 14 -5.17 5.26 -9.95
N ASP A 15 -6.43 5.61 -10.19
CA ASP A 15 -7.60 4.94 -9.61
C ASP A 15 -7.66 3.45 -9.98
N TRP A 16 -7.36 3.15 -11.25
CA TRP A 16 -7.22 1.78 -11.73
C TRP A 16 -6.09 1.03 -11.01
N ALA A 17 -4.91 1.63 -10.90
CA ALA A 17 -3.77 1.03 -10.21
C ALA A 17 -4.06 0.78 -8.72
N ASN A 18 -4.75 1.70 -8.06
CA ASN A 18 -5.19 1.56 -6.68
C ASN A 18 -6.10 0.35 -6.47
N SER A 19 -7.08 0.17 -7.36
CA SER A 19 -8.00 -0.96 -7.32
C SER A 19 -7.26 -2.30 -7.52
N VAL A 20 -6.33 -2.34 -8.48
CA VAL A 20 -5.48 -3.52 -8.72
C VAL A 20 -4.63 -3.84 -7.49
N TYR A 21 -4.00 -2.85 -6.87
CA TYR A 21 -3.19 -3.04 -5.66
C TYR A 21 -4.03 -3.62 -4.52
N SER A 22 -5.18 -3.01 -4.21
CA SER A 22 -6.07 -3.44 -3.12
C SER A 22 -6.54 -4.90 -3.31
N LEU A 23 -6.89 -5.27 -4.54
CA LEU A 23 -7.29 -6.64 -4.84
C LEU A 23 -6.12 -7.61 -4.76
N VAL A 24 -5.04 -7.34 -5.49
CA VAL A 24 -3.91 -8.27 -5.66
C VAL A 24 -3.08 -8.39 -4.38
N ILE A 25 -2.63 -7.26 -3.84
CA ILE A 25 -1.69 -7.23 -2.72
C ILE A 25 -2.42 -7.29 -1.39
N THR A 26 -3.52 -6.59 -1.19
CA THR A 26 -4.16 -6.60 0.13
C THR A 26 -5.07 -7.82 0.33
N THR A 27 -5.79 -8.26 -0.71
CA THR A 27 -6.93 -9.18 -0.52
C THR A 27 -6.68 -10.60 -1.03
N ALA A 28 -6.22 -10.75 -2.27
CA ALA A 28 -6.28 -12.04 -2.96
C ALA A 28 -4.94 -12.78 -2.98
N LEU A 29 -3.89 -12.18 -3.55
CA LEU A 29 -2.66 -12.93 -3.88
C LEU A 29 -1.67 -12.94 -2.72
N PHE A 30 -1.41 -11.81 -2.07
CA PHE A 30 -0.41 -11.79 -0.99
C PHE A 30 -0.75 -12.72 0.19
N PRO A 31 -2.00 -12.78 0.73
CA PRO A 31 -2.30 -13.66 1.85
C PRO A 31 -2.11 -15.16 1.52
N ILE A 32 -2.42 -15.54 0.27
CA ILE A 32 -2.20 -16.90 -0.24
C ILE A 32 -0.70 -17.18 -0.36
N TYR A 33 0.05 -16.26 -0.98
CA TYR A 33 1.49 -16.36 -1.15
C TYR A 33 2.23 -16.42 0.19
N PHE A 34 1.89 -15.55 1.13
CA PHE A 34 2.48 -15.51 2.46
C PHE A 34 2.19 -16.81 3.25
N LYS A 35 0.98 -17.37 3.15
CA LYS A 35 0.67 -18.67 3.74
C LYS A 35 1.54 -19.79 3.19
N ALA A 36 1.79 -19.80 1.88
CA ALA A 36 2.68 -20.78 1.26
C ALA A 36 4.13 -20.63 1.78
N ALA A 37 4.66 -19.41 1.77
CA ALA A 37 6.01 -19.11 2.28
C ALA A 37 6.17 -19.45 3.77
N ALA A 38 5.18 -19.12 4.60
CA ALA A 38 5.20 -19.44 6.03
C ALA A 38 5.13 -20.95 6.28
N LYS A 39 4.41 -21.69 5.45
CA LYS A 39 4.34 -23.16 5.53
C LYS A 39 5.69 -23.80 5.22
N GLU A 40 6.43 -23.31 4.23
CA GLU A 40 7.80 -23.76 3.93
C GLU A 40 8.75 -23.55 5.13
N ALA A 41 8.54 -22.47 5.89
CA ALA A 41 9.27 -22.18 7.11
C ALA A 41 8.77 -22.93 8.36
N GLY A 42 7.82 -23.85 8.21
CA GLY A 42 7.30 -24.70 9.30
C GLY A 42 6.24 -24.04 10.20
N LEU A 43 5.69 -22.88 9.81
CA LEU A 43 4.61 -22.25 10.57
C LEU A 43 3.26 -22.93 10.30
N SER A 44 2.43 -23.00 11.35
CA SER A 44 1.03 -23.40 11.19
C SER A 44 0.24 -22.34 10.41
N GLY A 45 -0.80 -22.76 9.69
CA GLY A 45 -1.66 -21.84 8.94
C GLY A 45 -2.41 -20.83 9.83
N ALA A 46 -2.67 -21.19 11.08
CA ALA A 46 -3.27 -20.28 12.06
C ALA A 46 -2.28 -19.18 12.46
N THR A 47 -1.04 -19.57 12.78
CA THR A 47 0.04 -18.63 13.16
C THR A 47 0.38 -17.67 12.02
N SER A 48 0.47 -18.17 10.77
CA SER A 48 0.73 -17.31 9.62
C SER A 48 -0.40 -16.30 9.39
N THR A 49 -1.66 -16.72 9.56
CA THR A 49 -2.81 -15.81 9.44
C THR A 49 -2.79 -14.75 10.53
N ALA A 50 -2.42 -15.11 11.76
CA ALA A 50 -2.29 -14.17 12.87
C ALA A 50 -1.20 -13.12 12.60
N TYR A 51 -0.01 -13.52 12.14
CA TYR A 51 1.06 -12.57 11.82
C TYR A 51 0.72 -11.63 10.68
N TRP A 52 0.09 -12.13 9.62
CA TRP A 52 -0.44 -11.27 8.56
C TRP A 52 -1.47 -10.27 9.10
N GLY A 53 -2.40 -10.73 9.95
CA GLY A 53 -3.38 -9.89 10.63
C GLY A 53 -2.72 -8.80 11.48
N TYR A 54 -1.71 -9.15 12.28
CA TYR A 54 -0.97 -8.19 13.11
C TYR A 54 -0.25 -7.14 12.26
N ALA A 55 0.39 -7.54 11.16
CA ALA A 55 1.03 -6.59 10.25
C ALA A 55 0.01 -5.62 9.63
N ASN A 56 -1.13 -6.13 9.18
CA ASN A 56 -2.20 -5.31 8.61
C ASN A 56 -2.80 -4.35 9.65
N SER A 57 -3.08 -4.82 10.87
CA SER A 57 -3.59 -4.00 11.96
C SER A 57 -2.60 -2.93 12.39
N PHE A 58 -1.32 -3.26 12.50
CA PHE A 58 -0.28 -2.30 12.87
C PHE A 58 -0.12 -1.20 11.81
N ALA A 59 -0.02 -1.58 10.52
CA ALA A 59 0.07 -0.62 9.42
C ALA A 59 -1.15 0.31 9.37
N THR A 60 -2.35 -0.26 9.51
CA THR A 60 -3.60 0.51 9.50
C THR A 60 -3.66 1.46 10.69
N LEU A 61 -3.35 0.98 11.90
CA LEU A 61 -3.32 1.81 13.11
C LEU A 61 -2.33 2.97 12.98
N LEU A 62 -1.12 2.70 12.48
CA LEU A 62 -0.10 3.70 12.25
C LEU A 62 -0.61 4.79 11.29
N ILE A 63 -1.16 4.40 10.15
CA ILE A 63 -1.71 5.36 9.18
C ILE A 63 -2.92 6.11 9.75
N SER A 64 -3.82 5.46 10.50
CA SER A 64 -4.96 6.13 11.13
C SER A 64 -4.53 7.23 12.10
N ILE A 65 -3.45 7.01 12.86
CA ILE A 65 -2.89 8.02 13.77
C ILE A 65 -2.20 9.15 12.98
N LEU A 66 -1.51 8.82 11.88
CA LEU A 66 -0.83 9.80 11.04
C LEU A 66 -1.79 10.60 10.14
N ALA A 67 -2.97 10.06 9.82
CA ALA A 67 -3.89 10.64 8.85
C ALA A 67 -4.31 12.10 9.15
N PRO A 68 -4.65 12.50 10.40
CA PRO A 68 -4.94 13.90 10.72
C PRO A 68 -3.75 14.82 10.45
N ILE A 69 -2.53 14.37 10.79
CA ILE A 69 -1.31 15.15 10.59
C ILE A 69 -1.02 15.27 9.09
N LEU A 70 -1.04 14.16 8.36
CA LEU A 70 -0.81 14.14 6.91
C LEU A 70 -1.87 14.94 6.15
N GLY A 71 -3.14 14.89 6.59
CA GLY A 71 -4.23 15.67 6.05
C GLY A 71 -4.01 17.18 6.21
N THR A 72 -3.67 17.64 7.43
CA THR A 72 -3.33 19.06 7.64
C THR A 72 -2.12 19.50 6.82
N VAL A 73 -1.13 18.63 6.61
CA VAL A 73 0.02 18.89 5.74
C VAL A 73 -0.39 19.01 4.26
N ALA A 74 -1.43 18.29 3.83
CA ALA A 74 -1.95 18.34 2.46
C ALA A 74 -2.55 19.73 2.11
N ASP A 75 -3.05 20.46 3.12
CA ASP A 75 -3.61 21.80 2.95
C ASP A 75 -2.53 22.87 2.70
N TYR A 76 -1.26 22.58 3.01
CA TYR A 76 -0.16 23.49 2.72
C TYR A 76 0.24 23.45 1.24
N LYS A 77 0.35 24.64 0.63
CA LYS A 77 0.66 24.82 -0.79
C LYS A 77 1.95 24.09 -1.17
N GLY A 78 1.84 23.18 -2.14
CA GLY A 78 2.98 22.43 -2.71
C GLY A 78 3.35 21.14 -1.97
N PHE A 79 2.82 20.89 -0.77
CA PHE A 79 3.14 19.67 -0.01
C PHE A 79 2.33 18.46 -0.46
N LYS A 80 1.07 18.64 -0.89
CA LYS A 80 0.18 17.56 -1.37
C LYS A 80 0.86 16.63 -2.39
N LYS A 81 1.44 17.21 -3.46
CA LYS A 81 2.13 16.44 -4.51
C LYS A 81 3.44 15.81 -4.06
N ARG A 82 4.19 16.49 -3.18
CA ARG A 82 5.47 16.00 -2.67
C ARG A 82 5.27 14.75 -1.81
N PHE A 83 4.33 14.80 -0.87
CA PHE A 83 4.03 13.67 0.00
C PHE A 83 3.33 12.53 -0.74
N PHE A 84 2.40 12.84 -1.65
CA PHE A 84 1.84 11.84 -2.57
C PHE A 84 2.93 11.06 -3.29
N THR A 85 3.89 11.76 -3.91
CA THR A 85 4.99 11.12 -4.66
C THR A 85 5.88 10.27 -3.76
N PHE A 86 6.12 10.70 -2.52
CA PHE A 86 6.88 9.94 -1.53
C PHE A 86 6.18 8.62 -1.18
N PHE A 87 4.91 8.67 -0.77
CA PHE A 87 4.16 7.46 -0.38
C PHE A 87 3.90 6.53 -1.57
N PHE A 88 3.63 7.10 -2.75
CA PHE A 88 3.52 6.35 -3.99
C PHE A 88 4.83 5.62 -4.33
N GLY A 89 5.97 6.31 -4.24
CA GLY A 89 7.28 5.70 -4.45
C GLY A 89 7.60 4.61 -3.44
N LEU A 90 7.26 4.83 -2.16
CA LEU A 90 7.37 3.82 -1.10
C LEU A 90 6.57 2.56 -1.45
N GLY A 91 5.31 2.74 -1.87
CA GLY A 91 4.43 1.66 -2.32
C GLY A 91 5.04 0.87 -3.48
N ILE A 92 5.53 1.55 -4.53
CA ILE A 92 6.17 0.91 -5.69
C ILE A 92 7.39 0.08 -5.27
N VAL A 93 8.31 0.68 -4.51
CA VAL A 93 9.57 0.03 -4.12
C VAL A 93 9.29 -1.25 -3.32
N PHE A 94 8.42 -1.16 -2.31
CA PHE A 94 8.15 -2.31 -1.46
C PHE A 94 7.27 -3.37 -2.13
N THR A 95 6.33 -2.98 -3.00
CA THR A 95 5.58 -3.93 -3.83
C THR A 95 6.50 -4.68 -4.78
N SER A 96 7.47 -3.99 -5.38
CA SER A 96 8.47 -4.61 -6.27
C SER A 96 9.38 -5.56 -5.48
N MET A 97 9.77 -5.20 -4.25
CA MET A 97 10.52 -6.08 -3.37
C MET A 97 9.78 -7.39 -3.06
N LEU A 98 8.44 -7.39 -2.97
CA LEU A 98 7.68 -8.63 -2.74
C LEU A 98 7.93 -9.69 -3.81
N ALA A 99 8.25 -9.29 -5.05
CA ALA A 99 8.57 -10.21 -6.14
C ALA A 99 10.00 -10.78 -6.08
N VAL A 100 10.91 -10.11 -5.35
CA VAL A 100 12.34 -10.47 -5.29
C VAL A 100 12.70 -11.19 -3.99
N VAL A 101 11.96 -10.91 -2.90
CA VAL A 101 12.23 -11.52 -1.59
C VAL A 101 11.96 -13.04 -1.62
N PRO A 102 12.95 -13.88 -1.28
CA PRO A 102 12.77 -15.32 -1.22
C PRO A 102 11.72 -15.76 -0.18
N THR A 103 10.95 -16.79 -0.50
CA THR A 103 9.93 -17.36 0.41
C THR A 103 10.51 -17.88 1.72
N SER A 104 11.78 -18.30 1.72
CA SER A 104 12.52 -18.72 2.90
C SER A 104 12.65 -17.62 3.97
N GLN A 105 12.54 -16.35 3.58
CA GLN A 105 12.68 -15.19 4.47
C GLN A 105 11.32 -14.52 4.74
N TRP A 106 10.37 -15.29 5.28
CA TRP A 106 8.99 -14.85 5.49
C TRP A 106 8.86 -13.58 6.35
N TYR A 107 9.77 -13.34 7.31
CA TYR A 107 9.77 -12.11 8.11
C TYR A 107 10.02 -10.85 7.27
N LEU A 108 10.99 -10.92 6.34
CA LEU A 108 11.29 -9.81 5.43
C LEU A 108 10.14 -9.61 4.45
N LEU A 109 9.54 -10.69 3.96
CA LEU A 109 8.37 -10.63 3.10
C LEU A 109 7.20 -9.90 3.79
N LEU A 110 6.93 -10.22 5.06
CA LEU A 110 5.90 -9.57 5.85
C LEU A 110 6.22 -8.08 6.12
N GLY A 111 7.48 -7.75 6.40
CA GLY A 111 7.94 -6.37 6.58
C GLY A 111 7.79 -5.53 5.30
N CYS A 112 8.18 -6.09 4.15
CA CYS A 112 7.98 -5.43 2.86
C CYS A 112 6.49 -5.20 2.57
N TYR A 113 5.62 -6.17 2.86
CA TYR A 113 4.18 -5.99 2.70
C TYR A 113 3.63 -4.87 3.58
N MET A 114 4.05 -4.83 4.85
CA MET A 114 3.63 -3.80 5.79
C MET A 114 4.02 -2.39 5.29
N LEU A 115 5.24 -2.23 4.77
CA LEU A 115 5.70 -0.95 4.21
C LEU A 115 5.00 -0.60 2.88
N ALA A 116 4.71 -1.59 2.05
CA ALA A 116 3.91 -1.40 0.83
C ALA A 116 2.50 -0.91 1.18
N LEU A 117 1.87 -1.52 2.19
CA LEU A 117 0.54 -1.13 2.68
C LEU A 117 0.53 0.28 3.26
N ILE A 118 1.55 0.67 4.04
CA ILE A 118 1.74 2.05 4.53
C ILE A 118 1.90 3.02 3.36
N GLY A 119 2.69 2.66 2.34
CA GLY A 119 2.86 3.44 1.12
C GLY A 119 1.53 3.66 0.39
N PHE A 120 0.78 2.59 0.15
CA PHE A 120 -0.54 2.64 -0.47
C PHE A 120 -1.53 3.50 0.31
N ALA A 121 -1.70 3.23 1.60
CA ALA A 121 -2.67 3.94 2.43
C ALA A 121 -2.29 5.42 2.62
N GLY A 122 -0.99 5.71 2.78
CA GLY A 122 -0.48 7.08 2.84
C GLY A 122 -0.69 7.85 1.54
N ALA A 123 -0.48 7.22 0.38
CA ALA A 123 -0.70 7.85 -0.92
C ALA A 123 -2.18 8.18 -1.14
N ASN A 124 -3.09 7.33 -0.65
CA ASN A 124 -4.53 7.55 -0.77
C ASN A 124 -5.02 8.78 0.01
N ILE A 125 -4.43 9.10 1.16
CA ILE A 125 -4.76 10.33 1.90
C ILE A 125 -4.57 11.58 1.03
N PHE A 126 -3.47 11.66 0.28
CA PHE A 126 -3.19 12.79 -0.61
C PHE A 126 -3.94 12.71 -1.93
N TYR A 127 -4.20 11.50 -2.42
CA TYR A 127 -5.04 11.26 -3.60
C TYR A 127 -6.46 11.82 -3.40
N ASP A 128 -7.09 11.51 -2.27
CA ASP A 128 -8.43 12.01 -1.96
C ASP A 128 -8.45 13.54 -1.85
N ALA A 129 -7.38 14.12 -1.30
CA ALA A 129 -7.22 15.58 -1.24
C ALA A 129 -7.08 16.24 -2.63
N PHE A 130 -6.68 15.52 -3.68
CA PHE A 130 -6.62 16.06 -5.05
C PHE A 130 -7.98 16.11 -5.74
N LEU A 131 -9.00 15.41 -5.24
CA LEU A 131 -10.33 15.38 -5.87
C LEU A 131 -11.06 16.73 -5.81
N VAL A 132 -10.73 17.57 -4.84
CA VAL A 132 -11.29 18.91 -4.64
C VAL A 132 -10.52 20.03 -5.35
N ASP A 133 -9.38 19.71 -5.97
CA ASP A 133 -8.55 20.65 -6.75
C ASP A 133 -8.92 20.63 -8.25
#